data_AF-A0A972U8T4-F1
#
_entry.id   AF-A0A972U8T4-F1
#
_cell.length_a   1.000
_cell.length_b   1.000
_cell.length_c   1.000
_cell.angle_alpha   90.00
_cell.angle_beta   90.00
_cell.angle_gamma   90.00
#
_symmetry.space_group_name_H-M   'P 1'
#
loop_
_entity.id
_entity.type
_entity.pdbx_description
1 polymer ?
#
loop_
_entity_poly.entity_id
_entity_poly.type
_entity_poly.pdbx_seq_one_letter_code
_entity_poly.pdbx_strand_id
1 'polypeptide(L)'
;MHAARTAFDPRIHHRRSIRLKGHDYAGGGTYFVTICAHRDFAAATGRTPFSGHAGAPGMVPIRQIIDEEWRRSAELRPYVHLDAFVTMPDHFHALITLDAGGASLGHVIGAFKAAVTRRYRGTSPAARIWHRNYYERIIRGTEDLEHVRHYIRMNPWRNIIHFGKGMRGIGNPGLWHLSKIGMLCSRNCPQDVLTEAERRSRRATSEHCVISGFHSPPEKAIMAALLESGAQLICCPAWGIDTIKLPKEWLPALEANRMLIVEMSNGDANLAAARERNEFVMQVADQVWVPYVSPGGMMGRR
;
A
#
# COMPACT_ATOMS: atom_id res chain seq x y z
N MET A 1 5.40 -16.89 26.13
CA MET A 1 5.50 -15.50 26.62
C MET A 1 4.60 -14.63 25.76
N HIS A 2 3.73 -13.87 26.41
CA HIS A 2 2.58 -13.15 25.83
C HIS A 2 3.06 -11.91 25.05
N ALA A 3 2.90 -11.88 23.72
CA ALA A 3 3.15 -10.68 22.93
C ALA A 3 2.03 -9.65 23.17
N ALA A 4 2.43 -8.44 23.55
CA ALA A 4 1.55 -7.38 24.00
C ALA A 4 0.48 -7.04 22.96
N ARG A 5 -0.79 -7.17 23.38
CA ARG A 5 -1.95 -6.59 22.72
C ARG A 5 -1.70 -5.09 22.56
N THR A 6 -1.68 -4.58 21.33
CA THR A 6 -1.74 -3.15 21.07
C THR A 6 -2.98 -2.59 21.78
N ALA A 7 -2.74 -1.72 22.75
CA ALA A 7 -3.77 -1.20 23.63
C ALA A 7 -4.76 -0.33 22.85
N PHE A 8 -6.04 -0.54 23.14
CA PHE A 8 -7.17 0.26 22.70
C PHE A 8 -6.93 1.75 23.02
N ASP A 9 -6.79 2.62 22.01
CA ASP A 9 -6.73 4.09 22.20
C ASP A 9 -8.16 4.67 22.29
N PRO A 10 -8.63 5.12 23.47
CA PRO A 10 -9.99 5.63 23.66
C PRO A 10 -10.25 6.96 22.95
N ARG A 11 -9.21 7.67 22.49
CA ARG A 11 -9.35 8.92 21.72
C ARG A 11 -9.67 8.67 20.24
N ILE A 12 -9.39 7.47 19.76
CA ILE A 12 -9.60 7.02 18.37
C ILE A 12 -10.77 6.04 18.30
N HIS A 13 -10.96 5.23 19.34
CA HIS A 13 -12.04 4.25 19.46
C HIS A 13 -13.20 4.75 20.32
N HIS A 14 -13.84 5.83 19.88
CA HIS A 14 -15.11 6.25 20.49
C HIS A 14 -16.25 5.30 20.07
N ARG A 15 -16.70 4.47 21.02
CA ARG A 15 -17.98 3.77 20.95
C ARG A 15 -19.12 4.78 21.12
N ARG A 16 -19.52 5.43 20.02
CA ARG A 16 -20.79 6.17 19.90
C ARG A 16 -21.45 5.80 18.58
N SER A 17 -22.78 5.85 18.54
CA SER A 17 -23.54 5.70 17.30
C SER A 17 -22.93 6.59 16.21
N ILE A 18 -22.47 5.99 15.12
CA ILE A 18 -21.74 6.66 14.02
C ILE A 18 -22.68 7.52 13.16
N ARG A 19 -23.99 7.23 13.19
CA ARG A 19 -24.98 8.06 12.53
C ARG A 19 -25.03 9.43 13.20
N LEU A 20 -24.65 10.46 12.44
CA LEU A 20 -24.81 11.85 12.86
C LEU A 20 -26.28 12.10 13.22
N LYS A 21 -26.55 12.49 14.48
CA LYS A 21 -27.90 12.87 14.91
C LYS A 21 -28.34 14.09 14.08
N GLY A 22 -29.50 14.00 13.44
CA GLY A 22 -30.10 15.09 12.65
C GLY A 22 -29.69 15.15 11.18
N HIS A 23 -28.88 14.20 10.68
CA HIS A 23 -28.60 14.12 9.24
C HIS A 23 -29.71 13.35 8.54
N ASP A 24 -30.29 13.95 7.50
CA ASP A 24 -31.25 13.27 6.63
C ASP A 24 -30.50 12.36 5.65
N TYR A 25 -30.53 11.06 5.90
CA TYR A 25 -29.92 10.06 5.01
C TYR A 25 -30.76 9.78 3.75
N ALA A 26 -31.89 10.47 3.56
CA ALA A 26 -32.68 10.44 2.33
C ALA A 26 -32.24 11.50 1.30
N GLY A 27 -31.46 12.51 1.71
CA GLY A 27 -31.00 13.63 0.86
C GLY A 27 -29.81 13.33 -0.07
N GLY A 28 -29.40 12.06 -0.16
CA GLY A 28 -28.17 11.69 -0.86
C GLY A 28 -26.92 12.10 -0.09
N GLY A 29 -25.75 11.75 -0.62
CA GLY A 29 -24.47 12.12 -0.02
C GLY A 29 -23.32 11.19 -0.39
N THR A 30 -22.11 11.65 -0.12
CA THR A 30 -20.88 10.90 -0.32
C THR A 30 -20.39 10.32 1.01
N TYR A 31 -20.06 9.03 0.99
CA TYR A 31 -19.67 8.27 2.16
C TYR A 31 -18.37 7.52 1.91
N PHE A 32 -17.49 7.56 2.90
CA PHE A 32 -16.41 6.60 3.03
C PHE A 32 -16.91 5.40 3.84
N VAL A 33 -16.72 4.19 3.32
CA VAL A 33 -17.14 2.95 3.96
C VAL A 33 -15.98 2.00 4.20
N THR A 34 -16.02 1.29 5.33
CA THR A 34 -15.12 0.18 5.64
C THR A 34 -15.92 -1.07 5.99
N ILE A 35 -15.65 -2.17 5.30
CA ILE A 35 -16.31 -3.46 5.49
C ILE A 35 -15.27 -4.51 5.83
N CYS A 36 -15.24 -4.97 7.09
CA CYS A 36 -14.29 -5.96 7.55
C CYS A 36 -14.73 -7.40 7.19
N ALA A 37 -13.74 -8.26 6.97
CA ALA A 37 -13.94 -9.71 7.00
C ALA A 37 -14.42 -10.16 8.39
N HIS A 38 -15.16 -11.26 8.43
CA HIS A 38 -15.49 -11.92 9.67
C HIS A 38 -14.25 -12.60 10.25
N ARG A 39 -14.12 -12.59 11.58
CA ARG A 39 -12.99 -13.21 12.28
C ARG A 39 -12.82 -14.70 11.93
N ASP A 40 -13.92 -15.45 11.81
CA ASP A 40 -13.88 -16.89 11.52
C ASP A 40 -13.39 -17.13 10.08
N PHE A 41 -13.79 -16.28 9.14
CA PHE A 41 -13.31 -16.35 7.76
C PHE A 41 -11.84 -15.95 7.66
N ALA A 42 -11.42 -14.91 8.40
CA ALA A 42 -10.01 -14.56 8.51
C ALA A 42 -9.18 -15.70 9.14
N ALA A 43 -9.68 -16.36 10.17
CA ALA A 43 -8.99 -17.49 10.80
C ALA A 43 -8.83 -18.68 9.83
N ALA A 44 -9.86 -18.99 9.04
CA ALA A 44 -9.84 -20.04 8.03
C ALA A 44 -8.87 -19.78 6.87
N THR A 45 -8.36 -18.55 6.73
CA THR A 45 -7.60 -18.07 5.57
C THR A 45 -6.23 -17.52 5.94
N GLY A 46 -5.71 -17.84 7.14
CA GLY A 46 -4.39 -17.38 7.57
C GLY A 46 -4.31 -15.88 7.86
N ARG A 47 -5.42 -15.26 8.27
CA ARG A 47 -5.60 -13.82 8.58
C ARG A 47 -5.62 -12.88 7.37
N THR A 48 -5.51 -13.39 6.15
CA THR A 48 -5.57 -12.59 4.91
C THR A 48 -6.72 -13.05 3.99
N PRO A 49 -7.98 -12.99 4.45
CA PRO A 49 -9.13 -13.59 3.76
C PRO A 49 -9.36 -13.11 2.33
N PHE A 50 -8.91 -11.90 1.99
CA PHE A 50 -9.10 -11.28 0.68
C PHE A 50 -7.80 -11.21 -0.14
N SER A 51 -6.69 -11.84 0.27
CA SER A 51 -5.42 -11.80 -0.50
C SER A 51 -5.27 -12.92 -1.56
N GLY A 52 -6.14 -13.94 -1.55
CA GLY A 52 -6.10 -15.12 -2.44
C GLY A 52 -5.05 -16.17 -1.99
N HIS A 53 -5.21 -17.49 -2.06
CA HIS A 53 -6.22 -18.39 -2.64
C HIS A 53 -6.89 -19.20 -1.51
N ALA A 54 -7.92 -18.65 -0.86
CA ALA A 54 -8.73 -19.41 0.10
C ALA A 54 -9.71 -20.35 -0.63
N GLY A 55 -9.24 -21.15 -1.59
CA GLY A 55 -10.07 -21.96 -2.45
C GLY A 55 -9.29 -23.05 -3.19
N ALA A 56 -9.99 -24.12 -3.55
CA ALA A 56 -9.45 -25.20 -4.34
C ALA A 56 -8.91 -24.69 -5.71
N PRO A 57 -7.96 -25.41 -6.34
CA PRO A 57 -7.48 -25.08 -7.69
C PRO A 57 -8.66 -24.86 -8.65
N GLY A 58 -8.64 -23.75 -9.40
CA GLY A 58 -9.71 -23.37 -10.34
C GLY A 58 -10.80 -22.46 -9.78
N MET A 59 -10.76 -22.10 -8.48
CA MET A 59 -11.67 -21.12 -7.91
C MET A 59 -11.28 -19.67 -8.25
N VAL A 60 -12.28 -18.82 -8.49
CA VAL A 60 -12.08 -17.36 -8.62
C VAL A 60 -11.67 -16.79 -7.26
N PRO A 61 -10.56 -16.00 -7.17
CA PRO A 61 -10.16 -15.36 -5.93
C PRO A 61 -11.28 -14.45 -5.39
N ILE A 62 -11.56 -14.53 -4.09
CA ILE A 62 -12.63 -13.71 -3.48
C ILE A 62 -12.42 -12.22 -3.67
N ARG A 63 -11.16 -11.75 -3.72
CA ARG A 63 -10.83 -10.36 -4.05
C ARG A 63 -11.43 -9.92 -5.37
N GLN A 64 -11.31 -10.76 -6.39
CA GLN A 64 -11.86 -10.49 -7.70
C GLN A 64 -13.39 -10.43 -7.65
N ILE A 65 -14.03 -11.34 -6.91
CA ILE A 65 -15.49 -11.31 -6.69
C ILE A 65 -15.92 -10.01 -6.00
N ILE A 66 -15.19 -9.56 -4.97
CA ILE A 66 -15.45 -8.31 -4.25
C ILE A 66 -15.37 -7.12 -5.21
N ASP A 67 -14.28 -7.03 -5.98
CA ASP A 67 -14.05 -5.91 -6.91
C ASP A 67 -15.09 -5.87 -8.04
N GLU A 68 -15.49 -7.03 -8.58
CA GLU A 68 -16.50 -7.13 -9.63
C GLU A 68 -17.91 -6.80 -9.12
N GLU A 69 -18.34 -7.37 -7.98
CA GLU A 69 -19.66 -7.07 -7.42
C GLU A 69 -19.76 -5.62 -6.92
N TRP A 70 -18.64 -5.01 -6.53
CA TRP A 70 -18.61 -3.60 -6.18
C TRP A 70 -18.92 -2.74 -7.41
N ARG A 71 -18.19 -2.94 -8.52
CA ARG A 71 -18.45 -2.22 -9.79
C ARG A 71 -19.87 -2.43 -10.29
N ARG A 72 -20.34 -3.69 -10.25
CA ARG A 72 -21.71 -4.07 -10.63
C ARG A 72 -22.78 -3.36 -9.79
N SER A 73 -22.45 -2.87 -8.60
CA SER A 73 -23.41 -2.16 -7.77
C SER A 73 -23.92 -0.87 -8.43
N ALA A 74 -23.07 -0.14 -9.17
CA ALA A 74 -23.46 1.04 -9.95
C ALA A 74 -24.20 0.68 -11.24
N GLU A 75 -23.80 -0.40 -11.91
CA GLU A 75 -24.50 -0.89 -13.12
C GLU A 75 -25.96 -1.23 -12.83
N LEU A 76 -26.24 -1.81 -11.66
CA LEU A 76 -27.58 -2.23 -11.24
C LEU A 76 -28.42 -1.11 -10.62
N ARG A 77 -27.80 0.00 -10.21
CA ARG A 77 -28.45 1.05 -9.41
C ARG A 77 -28.02 2.42 -9.94
N PRO A 78 -28.85 3.06 -10.79
CA PRO A 78 -28.53 4.38 -11.34
C PRO A 78 -28.26 5.47 -10.30
N TYR A 79 -28.78 5.31 -9.08
CA TYR A 79 -28.58 6.23 -7.95
C TYR A 79 -27.28 5.97 -7.15
N VAL A 80 -26.42 5.05 -7.60
CA VAL A 80 -25.15 4.69 -6.95
C VAL A 80 -23.98 5.11 -7.84
N HIS A 81 -23.18 6.04 -7.35
CA HIS A 81 -21.96 6.50 -8.02
C HIS A 81 -20.75 6.02 -7.22
N LEU A 82 -19.87 5.27 -7.88
CA LEU A 82 -18.66 4.73 -7.27
C LEU A 82 -17.47 5.63 -7.55
N ASP A 83 -16.55 5.67 -6.60
CA ASP A 83 -15.29 6.39 -6.69
C ASP A 83 -14.16 5.45 -6.25
N ALA A 84 -13.05 5.96 -5.70
CA ALA A 84 -11.93 5.17 -5.25
C ALA A 84 -12.37 4.07 -4.27
N PHE A 85 -11.89 2.85 -4.50
CA PHE A 85 -12.04 1.72 -3.59
C PHE A 85 -10.79 0.85 -3.58
N VAL A 86 -10.63 0.07 -2.52
CA VAL A 86 -9.57 -0.94 -2.38
C VAL A 86 -10.06 -2.13 -1.56
N THR A 87 -9.77 -3.32 -2.07
CA THR A 87 -9.86 -4.56 -1.28
C THR A 87 -8.51 -4.83 -0.63
N MET A 88 -8.46 -4.65 0.69
CA MET A 88 -7.32 -4.95 1.56
C MET A 88 -7.35 -6.41 1.99
N PRO A 89 -6.28 -6.99 2.56
CA PRO A 89 -6.25 -8.40 2.95
C PRO A 89 -7.39 -8.87 3.84
N ASP A 90 -7.92 -8.03 4.72
CA ASP A 90 -8.94 -8.38 5.72
C ASP A 90 -10.13 -7.40 5.79
N HIS A 91 -10.14 -6.36 4.96
CA HIS A 91 -11.23 -5.40 4.88
C HIS A 91 -11.34 -4.77 3.49
N PHE A 92 -12.44 -4.08 3.24
CA PHE A 92 -12.72 -3.37 2.02
C PHE A 92 -13.00 -1.90 2.35
N HIS A 93 -12.38 -0.98 1.60
CA HIS A 93 -12.61 0.45 1.70
C HIS A 93 -13.19 0.98 0.40
N ALA A 94 -14.17 1.89 0.48
CA ALA A 94 -14.68 2.58 -0.70
C ALA A 94 -15.23 3.97 -0.41
N LEU A 95 -15.20 4.80 -1.43
CA LEU A 95 -16.02 5.99 -1.56
C LEU A 95 -17.24 5.67 -2.43
N ILE A 96 -18.41 6.07 -1.95
CA ILE A 96 -19.69 5.89 -2.62
C ILE A 96 -20.54 7.14 -2.46
N THR A 97 -21.10 7.63 -3.55
CA THR A 97 -22.08 8.72 -3.56
C THR A 97 -23.44 8.16 -3.92
N LEU A 98 -24.45 8.55 -3.16
CA LEU A 98 -25.85 8.19 -3.39
C LEU A 98 -26.65 9.44 -3.75
N ASP A 99 -27.51 9.32 -4.75
CA ASP A 99 -28.44 10.39 -5.11
C ASP A 99 -29.56 10.51 -4.07
N ALA A 100 -30.10 11.73 -3.94
CA ALA A 100 -31.29 11.98 -3.14
C ALA A 100 -32.49 11.16 -3.65
N GLY A 101 -33.29 10.61 -2.74
CA GLY A 101 -34.44 9.76 -3.09
C GLY A 101 -34.08 8.34 -3.54
N GLY A 102 -32.79 7.99 -3.59
CA GLY A 102 -32.32 6.62 -3.79
C GLY A 102 -32.49 5.73 -2.54
N ALA A 103 -31.99 4.49 -2.62
CA ALA A 103 -31.99 3.59 -1.46
C ALA A 103 -30.93 4.02 -0.44
N SER A 104 -31.17 3.72 0.84
CA SER A 104 -30.19 4.00 1.91
C SER A 104 -28.86 3.28 1.69
N LEU A 105 -27.76 3.86 2.19
CA LEU A 105 -26.44 3.23 2.16
C LEU A 105 -26.43 1.81 2.72
N GLY A 106 -27.14 1.58 3.83
CA GLY A 106 -27.24 0.24 4.43
C GLY A 106 -27.89 -0.79 3.51
N HIS A 107 -28.86 -0.39 2.68
CA HIS A 107 -29.47 -1.27 1.68
C HIS A 107 -28.45 -1.65 0.59
N VAL A 108 -27.70 -0.67 0.07
CA VAL A 108 -26.67 -0.90 -0.96
C VAL A 108 -25.57 -1.80 -0.43
N ILE A 109 -25.02 -1.50 0.76
CA ILE A 109 -23.96 -2.32 1.38
C ILE A 109 -24.46 -3.73 1.71
N GLY A 110 -25.71 -3.87 2.18
CA GLY A 110 -26.33 -5.17 2.42
C GLY A 110 -26.42 -6.02 1.15
N ALA A 111 -26.90 -5.42 0.06
CA ALA A 111 -27.02 -6.09 -1.23
C ALA A 111 -25.64 -6.50 -1.80
N PHE A 112 -24.64 -5.61 -1.71
CA PHE A 112 -23.26 -5.90 -2.10
C PHE A 112 -22.69 -7.10 -1.35
N LYS A 113 -22.76 -7.11 -0.01
CA LYS A 113 -22.27 -8.21 0.83
C LYS A 113 -22.96 -9.54 0.51
N ALA A 114 -24.27 -9.50 0.25
CA ALA A 114 -25.04 -10.67 -0.12
C ALA A 114 -24.63 -11.22 -1.50
N ALA A 115 -24.40 -10.35 -2.49
CA ALA A 115 -23.97 -10.73 -3.83
C ALA A 115 -22.60 -11.44 -3.79
N VAL A 116 -21.61 -10.86 -3.11
CA VAL A 116 -20.29 -11.49 -2.90
C VAL A 116 -20.43 -12.84 -2.20
N THR A 117 -21.24 -12.90 -1.14
CA THR A 117 -21.45 -14.16 -0.39
C THR A 117 -22.04 -15.25 -1.27
N ARG A 118 -23.05 -14.92 -2.08
CA ARG A 118 -23.70 -15.87 -2.98
C ARG A 118 -22.74 -16.39 -4.05
N ARG A 119 -21.98 -15.50 -4.68
CA ARG A 119 -21.04 -15.86 -5.74
C ARG A 119 -19.88 -16.69 -5.22
N TYR A 120 -19.35 -16.36 -4.04
CA TYR A 120 -18.29 -17.15 -3.41
C TYR A 120 -18.79 -18.50 -2.89
N ARG A 121 -20.02 -18.59 -2.34
CA ARG A 121 -20.62 -19.87 -1.90
C ARG A 121 -20.82 -20.88 -3.02
N GLY A 122 -21.09 -20.42 -4.24
CA GLY A 122 -21.13 -21.30 -5.41
C GLY A 122 -19.81 -22.01 -5.70
N THR A 123 -18.71 -21.58 -5.05
CA THR A 123 -17.36 -22.11 -5.24
C THR A 123 -16.77 -22.77 -3.98
N SER A 124 -17.29 -22.51 -2.78
CA SER A 124 -16.83 -23.12 -1.52
C SER A 124 -17.88 -22.97 -0.41
N PRO A 125 -18.03 -23.94 0.53
CA PRO A 125 -18.96 -23.86 1.67
C PRO A 125 -18.50 -22.90 2.78
N ALA A 126 -17.90 -21.77 2.43
CA ALA A 126 -17.24 -20.88 3.36
C ALA A 126 -18.17 -20.29 4.43
N ALA A 127 -17.56 -20.11 5.61
CA ALA A 127 -18.09 -19.38 6.76
C ALA A 127 -18.53 -17.96 6.40
N ARG A 128 -19.19 -17.29 7.36
CA ARG A 128 -19.61 -15.88 7.23
C ARG A 128 -18.43 -15.03 6.74
N ILE A 129 -18.47 -14.52 5.52
CA ILE A 129 -17.36 -13.76 4.91
C ILE A 129 -17.16 -12.42 5.63
N TRP A 130 -18.27 -11.77 5.96
CA TRP A 130 -18.28 -10.38 6.41
C TRP A 130 -18.58 -10.27 7.90
N HIS A 131 -17.99 -9.26 8.53
CA HIS A 131 -18.48 -8.76 9.81
C HIS A 131 -19.95 -8.28 9.67
N ARG A 132 -20.75 -8.33 10.75
CA ARG A 132 -22.18 -7.95 10.69
C ARG A 132 -22.37 -6.51 10.24
N ASN A 133 -21.68 -5.59 10.92
CA ASN A 133 -21.73 -4.15 10.67
C ASN A 133 -20.60 -3.70 9.75
N TYR A 134 -20.75 -2.51 9.19
CA TYR A 134 -19.71 -1.77 8.47
C TYR A 134 -19.53 -0.39 9.13
N TYR A 135 -18.37 0.24 8.91
CA TYR A 135 -18.11 1.62 9.32
C TYR A 135 -18.44 2.55 8.14
N GLU A 136 -19.02 3.71 8.44
CA GLU A 136 -19.34 4.75 7.46
C GLU A 136 -18.94 6.12 8.00
N ARG A 137 -18.47 7.01 7.13
CA ARG A 137 -18.20 8.42 7.44
C ARG A 137 -18.69 9.27 6.28
N ILE A 138 -19.56 10.24 6.58
CA ILE A 138 -19.98 11.21 5.56
C ILE A 138 -18.82 12.13 5.20
N ILE A 139 -18.61 12.34 3.92
CA ILE A 139 -17.58 13.22 3.37
C ILE A 139 -18.15 14.61 3.19
N ARG A 140 -17.43 15.61 3.70
CA ARG A 140 -17.87 17.01 3.67
C ARG A 140 -16.87 17.84 2.88
N GLY A 141 -17.30 18.29 1.70
CA GLY A 141 -16.48 19.13 0.83
C GLY A 141 -15.42 18.35 0.06
N THR A 142 -14.74 19.07 -0.83
CA THR A 142 -13.79 18.51 -1.81
C THR A 142 -12.46 18.11 -1.18
N GLU A 143 -11.97 18.83 -0.17
CA GLU A 143 -10.70 18.51 0.48
C GLU A 143 -10.74 17.17 1.24
N ASP A 144 -11.81 16.92 2.01
CA ASP A 144 -12.00 15.63 2.70
C ASP A 144 -12.16 14.48 1.71
N LEU A 145 -12.83 14.74 0.57
CA LEU A 145 -12.96 13.77 -0.52
C LEU A 145 -11.59 13.40 -1.10
N GLU A 146 -10.77 14.39 -1.47
CA GLU A 146 -9.43 14.15 -2.01
C GLU A 146 -8.52 13.43 -1.00
N HIS A 147 -8.58 13.80 0.29
CA HIS A 147 -7.84 13.10 1.33
C HIS A 147 -8.22 11.61 1.43
N VAL A 148 -9.50 11.27 1.33
CA VAL A 148 -9.95 9.86 1.36
C VAL A 148 -9.59 9.13 0.07
N ARG A 149 -9.78 9.75 -1.09
CA ARG A 149 -9.34 9.18 -2.39
C ARG A 149 -7.87 8.82 -2.32
N HIS A 150 -7.05 9.75 -1.82
CA HIS A 150 -5.63 9.53 -1.64
C HIS A 150 -5.35 8.41 -0.64
N TYR A 151 -6.01 8.39 0.53
CA TYR A 151 -5.89 7.27 1.49
C TYR A 151 -6.19 5.93 0.82
N ILE A 152 -7.32 5.79 0.12
CA ILE A 152 -7.74 4.57 -0.56
C ILE A 152 -6.72 4.15 -1.63
N ARG A 153 -6.24 5.09 -2.46
CA ARG A 153 -5.21 4.83 -3.48
C ARG A 153 -3.89 4.37 -2.87
N MET A 154 -3.54 4.90 -1.71
CA MET A 154 -2.30 4.57 -1.00
C MET A 154 -2.36 3.28 -0.19
N ASN A 155 -3.54 2.84 0.24
CA ASN A 155 -3.70 1.65 1.09
C ASN A 155 -3.17 0.33 0.51
N PRO A 156 -3.32 0.01 -0.80
CA PRO A 156 -2.62 -1.12 -1.40
C PRO A 156 -1.11 -1.08 -1.15
N TRP A 157 -0.55 0.13 -1.12
CA TRP A 157 0.86 0.46 -0.89
C TRP A 157 1.15 0.86 0.56
N ARG A 158 0.32 0.45 1.52
CA ARG A 158 0.66 0.46 2.95
C ARG A 158 0.63 -0.93 3.56
N ASN A 159 0.12 -1.93 2.83
CA ASN A 159 0.21 -3.31 3.25
C ASN A 159 1.64 -3.80 3.14
N ILE A 160 2.10 -4.38 4.23
CA ILE A 160 3.34 -5.12 4.24
C ILE A 160 3.13 -6.39 3.44
N ILE A 161 3.82 -6.47 2.31
CA ILE A 161 3.88 -7.64 1.44
C ILE A 161 5.10 -8.47 1.79
N HIS A 162 4.94 -9.79 1.70
CA HIS A 162 6.06 -10.74 1.80
C HIS A 162 6.41 -11.22 0.39
N PHE A 163 7.68 -11.15 0.02
CA PHE A 163 8.21 -11.58 -1.28
C PHE A 163 9.61 -12.15 -1.11
N GLY A 164 10.23 -12.65 -2.19
CA GLY A 164 11.63 -13.09 -2.25
C GLY A 164 12.25 -13.67 -0.98
N LYS A 165 12.30 -15.00 -0.82
CA LYS A 165 12.98 -15.69 0.31
C LYS A 165 12.73 -15.09 1.72
N GLY A 166 11.54 -14.52 1.96
CA GLY A 166 11.15 -13.99 3.28
C GLY A 166 11.32 -12.48 3.46
N MET A 167 11.61 -11.72 2.40
CA MET A 167 11.63 -10.25 2.44
C MET A 167 10.24 -9.67 2.73
N ARG A 168 10.25 -8.53 3.43
CA ARG A 168 9.07 -7.72 3.73
C ARG A 168 9.21 -6.36 3.05
N GLY A 169 8.10 -5.79 2.59
CA GLY A 169 8.14 -4.45 2.00
C GLY A 169 6.77 -3.89 1.72
N ILE A 170 6.75 -2.72 1.10
CA ILE A 170 5.56 -1.93 0.77
C ILE A 170 5.75 -1.39 -0.64
N GLY A 171 4.78 -1.54 -1.54
CA GLY A 171 4.93 -1.10 -2.94
C GLY A 171 4.69 -2.22 -3.93
N ASN A 172 5.29 -2.12 -5.12
CA ASN A 172 5.15 -3.13 -6.18
C ASN A 172 6.20 -4.25 -6.02
N PRO A 173 5.82 -5.47 -5.57
CA PRO A 173 6.77 -6.57 -5.42
C PRO A 173 7.37 -7.04 -6.75
N GLY A 174 6.69 -6.80 -7.88
CA GLY A 174 7.17 -7.18 -9.21
C GLY A 174 8.52 -6.56 -9.57
N LEU A 175 8.83 -5.38 -9.01
CA LEU A 175 10.12 -4.71 -9.23
C LEU A 175 11.30 -5.53 -8.72
N TRP A 176 11.10 -6.39 -7.71
CA TRP A 176 12.13 -7.25 -7.17
C TRP A 176 12.72 -8.20 -8.23
N HIS A 177 11.91 -8.60 -9.20
CA HIS A 177 12.27 -9.54 -10.26
C HIS A 177 12.90 -8.88 -11.49
N LEU A 178 12.88 -7.55 -11.58
CA LEU A 178 13.50 -6.82 -12.68
C LEU A 178 15.02 -6.76 -12.54
N SER A 179 15.73 -6.47 -13.63
CA SER A 179 17.16 -6.17 -13.55
C SER A 179 17.41 -4.90 -12.74
N LYS A 180 18.36 -4.96 -11.80
CA LYS A 180 18.61 -3.96 -10.77
C LYS A 180 19.96 -3.28 -10.94
N ILE A 181 19.95 -1.96 -10.90
CA ILE A 181 21.16 -1.12 -10.75
C ILE A 181 21.23 -0.66 -9.30
N GLY A 182 22.23 -1.15 -8.56
CA GLY A 182 22.53 -0.73 -7.19
C GLY A 182 23.21 0.64 -7.18
N MET A 183 22.57 1.65 -6.61
CA MET A 183 23.13 3.00 -6.51
C MET A 183 23.63 3.26 -5.10
N LEU A 184 24.88 3.70 -4.97
CA LEU A 184 25.50 4.09 -3.69
C LEU A 184 26.28 5.38 -3.88
N CYS A 185 26.27 6.28 -2.90
CA CYS A 185 27.07 7.51 -3.01
C CYS A 185 27.62 7.97 -1.65
N SER A 186 28.91 8.32 -1.62
CA SER A 186 29.57 8.81 -0.39
C SER A 186 29.02 10.17 0.03
N ARG A 187 28.90 10.41 1.34
CA ARG A 187 28.35 11.65 1.91
C ARG A 187 29.06 12.92 1.43
N ASN A 188 30.37 12.86 1.25
CA ASN A 188 31.22 14.00 0.87
C ASN A 188 31.37 14.10 -0.66
N CYS A 189 30.29 13.82 -1.40
CA CYS A 189 30.28 13.91 -2.86
C CYS A 189 30.50 15.37 -3.29
N PRO A 190 31.48 15.65 -4.17
CA PRO A 190 31.66 16.97 -4.77
C PRO A 190 30.38 17.41 -5.51
N GLN A 191 30.10 18.71 -5.48
CA GLN A 191 28.84 19.26 -5.99
C GLN A 191 28.70 19.12 -7.51
N ASP A 192 29.79 19.25 -8.25
CA ASP A 192 29.86 19.04 -9.70
C ASP A 192 29.52 17.58 -10.07
N VAL A 193 30.08 16.62 -9.32
CA VAL A 193 29.79 15.19 -9.50
C VAL A 193 28.32 14.87 -9.17
N LEU A 194 27.78 15.46 -8.09
CA LEU A 194 26.37 15.28 -7.73
C LEU A 194 25.43 15.85 -8.79
N THR A 195 25.73 17.04 -9.30
CA THR A 195 24.93 17.71 -10.33
C THR A 195 24.84 16.85 -11.60
N GLU A 196 25.96 16.25 -12.01
CA GLU A 196 25.98 15.34 -13.16
C GLU A 196 25.21 14.04 -12.88
N ALA A 197 25.32 13.49 -11.67
CA ALA A 197 24.56 12.30 -11.27
C ALA A 197 23.04 12.54 -11.29
N GLU A 198 22.57 13.70 -10.82
CA GLU A 198 21.17 14.10 -10.92
C GLU A 198 20.72 14.25 -12.37
N ARG A 199 21.53 14.90 -13.22
CA ARG A 199 21.22 15.08 -14.65
C ARG A 199 21.07 13.72 -15.36
N ARG A 200 21.95 12.77 -15.06
CA ARG A 200 21.83 11.38 -15.55
C ARG A 200 20.56 10.71 -15.03
N SER A 201 20.24 10.91 -13.76
CA SER A 201 19.05 10.33 -13.11
C SER A 201 17.74 10.83 -13.73
N ARG A 202 17.65 12.11 -14.07
CA ARG A 202 16.48 12.69 -14.76
C ARG A 202 16.24 12.11 -16.17
N ARG A 203 17.23 11.41 -16.73
CA ARG A 203 17.15 10.75 -18.05
C ARG A 203 17.04 9.22 -17.94
N ALA A 204 16.94 8.67 -16.73
CA ALA A 204 16.81 7.25 -16.53
C ALA A 204 15.51 6.72 -17.15
N THR A 205 15.60 5.63 -17.91
CA THR A 205 14.46 4.92 -18.50
C THR A 205 14.01 3.80 -17.56
N SER A 206 12.80 3.28 -17.79
CA SER A 206 12.24 2.16 -17.00
C SER A 206 12.76 0.78 -17.39
N GLU A 207 13.89 0.69 -18.12
CA GLU A 207 14.48 -0.60 -18.52
C GLU A 207 15.13 -1.33 -17.34
N HIS A 208 15.64 -0.58 -16.36
CA HIS A 208 16.22 -1.12 -15.14
C HIS A 208 15.57 -0.49 -13.91
N CYS A 209 15.50 -1.26 -12.83
CA CYS A 209 15.09 -0.75 -11.54
C CYS A 209 16.31 -0.27 -10.74
N VAL A 210 16.25 0.94 -10.20
CA VAL A 210 17.34 1.46 -9.34
C VAL A 210 17.07 1.07 -7.89
N ILE A 211 18.03 0.41 -7.25
CA ILE A 211 17.96 0.01 -5.85
C ILE A 211 18.99 0.75 -4.99
N SER A 212 18.56 1.36 -3.89
CA SER A 212 19.45 2.07 -2.97
C SER A 212 18.85 2.28 -1.58
N GLY A 213 19.70 2.63 -0.62
CA GLY A 213 19.29 3.07 0.71
C GLY A 213 18.81 4.52 0.83
N PHE A 214 19.15 5.36 -0.15
CA PHE A 214 18.76 6.79 -0.22
C PHE A 214 18.88 7.57 1.09
N HIS A 215 19.99 7.40 1.80
CA HIS A 215 20.15 7.92 3.16
C HIS A 215 21.03 9.16 3.22
N SER A 216 22.13 9.18 2.46
CA SER A 216 23.02 10.34 2.43
C SER A 216 22.39 11.52 1.69
N PRO A 217 22.80 12.77 1.97
CA PRO A 217 22.28 13.93 1.21
C PRO A 217 22.47 13.78 -0.31
N PRO A 218 23.63 13.33 -0.83
CA PRO A 218 23.80 13.04 -2.25
C PRO A 218 22.82 11.97 -2.78
N GLU A 219 22.64 10.87 -2.05
CA GLU A 219 21.70 9.83 -2.47
C GLU A 219 20.25 10.34 -2.49
N LYS A 220 19.84 11.17 -1.52
CA LYS A 220 18.50 11.79 -1.50
C LYS A 220 18.26 12.73 -2.68
N ALA A 221 19.27 13.52 -3.07
CA ALA A 221 19.18 14.39 -4.25
C ALA A 221 19.03 13.56 -5.53
N ILE A 222 19.81 12.48 -5.66
CA ILE A 222 19.67 11.52 -6.78
C ILE A 222 18.29 10.86 -6.76
N MET A 223 17.77 10.48 -5.59
CA MET A 223 16.41 9.92 -5.46
C MET A 223 15.34 10.86 -5.99
N ALA A 224 15.42 12.15 -5.65
CA ALA A 224 14.48 13.17 -6.12
C ALA A 224 14.49 13.25 -7.66
N ALA A 225 15.67 13.29 -8.26
CA ALA A 225 15.83 13.27 -9.72
C ALA A 225 15.28 11.98 -10.37
N LEU A 226 15.46 10.82 -9.73
CA LEU A 226 14.89 9.55 -10.21
C LEU A 226 13.35 9.54 -10.11
N LEU A 227 12.78 10.08 -9.02
CA LEU A 227 11.33 10.19 -8.86
C LEU A 227 10.72 11.09 -9.96
N GLU A 228 11.37 12.21 -10.28
CA GLU A 228 10.99 13.12 -11.37
C GLU A 228 11.02 12.45 -12.74
N SER A 229 12.02 11.60 -13.01
CA SER A 229 12.18 10.94 -14.31
C SER A 229 11.10 9.90 -14.65
N GLY A 230 10.37 9.41 -13.64
CA GLY A 230 9.48 8.27 -13.80
C GLY A 230 10.18 6.90 -13.70
N ALA A 231 11.45 6.85 -13.29
CA ALA A 231 12.18 5.60 -13.10
C ALA A 231 11.51 4.63 -12.10
N GLN A 232 11.82 3.34 -12.23
CA GLN A 232 11.40 2.32 -11.28
C GLN A 232 12.40 2.22 -10.13
N LEU A 233 11.91 2.19 -8.89
CA LEU A 233 12.73 2.34 -7.70
C LEU A 233 12.48 1.26 -6.65
N ILE A 234 13.57 0.71 -6.11
CA ILE A 234 13.55 -0.06 -4.86
C ILE A 234 14.31 0.75 -3.80
N CYS A 235 13.61 1.12 -2.72
CA CYS A 235 14.18 1.83 -1.59
C CYS A 235 14.41 0.88 -0.42
N CYS A 236 15.61 0.94 0.16
CA CYS A 236 16.07 0.06 1.24
C CYS A 236 16.36 0.88 2.50
N PRO A 237 15.32 1.44 3.15
CA PRO A 237 15.49 2.31 4.31
C PRO A 237 16.15 1.61 5.50
N ALA A 238 16.73 2.41 6.39
CA ALA A 238 17.31 1.95 7.66
C ALA A 238 16.29 1.80 8.80
N TRP A 239 14.99 1.94 8.50
CA TRP A 239 13.91 1.87 9.49
C TRP A 239 12.92 0.75 9.13
N GLY A 240 12.24 0.23 10.15
CA GLY A 240 11.19 -0.78 9.99
C GLY A 240 9.92 -0.22 9.35
N ILE A 241 9.20 -1.04 8.59
CA ILE A 241 8.05 -0.62 7.80
C ILE A 241 6.73 -0.59 8.59
N ASP A 242 6.70 -1.12 9.82
CA ASP A 242 5.49 -1.26 10.64
C ASP A 242 4.90 0.08 11.13
N THR A 243 5.69 1.16 11.21
CA THR A 243 5.27 2.46 11.79
C THR A 243 5.52 3.66 10.87
N ILE A 244 5.80 3.43 9.58
CA ILE A 244 6.21 4.51 8.70
C ILE A 244 5.07 5.49 8.33
N LYS A 245 5.39 6.78 8.44
CA LYS A 245 4.75 7.86 7.68
C LYS A 245 5.51 8.07 6.36
N LEU A 246 4.92 7.64 5.25
CA LEU A 246 5.54 7.74 3.92
C LEU A 246 5.77 9.21 3.53
N PRO A 247 6.96 9.57 3.00
CA PRO A 247 7.19 10.91 2.46
C PRO A 247 6.25 11.23 1.31
N LYS A 248 5.77 12.48 1.23
CA LYS A 248 4.76 12.88 0.24
C LYS A 248 5.31 12.79 -1.19
N GLU A 249 6.59 13.08 -1.35
CA GLU A 249 7.35 12.99 -2.58
C GLU A 249 7.41 11.58 -3.18
N TRP A 250 7.19 10.52 -2.38
CA TRP A 250 7.23 9.13 -2.85
C TRP A 250 5.86 8.64 -3.34
N LEU A 251 4.78 9.33 -2.96
CA LEU A 251 3.41 8.93 -3.23
C LEU A 251 3.14 8.78 -4.74
N PRO A 252 3.54 9.72 -5.62
CA PRO A 252 3.27 9.57 -7.06
C PRO A 252 3.94 8.32 -7.67
N ALA A 253 5.12 7.93 -7.17
CA ALA A 253 5.82 6.74 -7.66
C ALA A 253 5.18 5.43 -7.16
N LEU A 254 4.67 5.43 -5.92
CA LEU A 254 3.88 4.32 -5.37
C LEU A 254 2.54 4.17 -6.12
N GLU A 255 1.82 5.28 -6.33
CA GLU A 255 0.55 5.32 -7.08
C GLU A 255 0.72 4.83 -8.53
N ALA A 256 1.88 5.10 -9.15
CA ALA A 256 2.20 4.67 -10.51
C ALA A 256 2.71 3.22 -10.62
N ASN A 257 2.76 2.44 -9.54
CA ASN A 257 3.34 1.08 -9.47
C ASN A 257 4.85 1.00 -9.77
N ARG A 258 5.58 2.10 -9.58
CA ARG A 258 6.99 2.21 -9.94
C ARG A 258 7.93 2.19 -8.74
N MET A 259 7.41 1.95 -7.53
CA MET A 259 8.21 1.95 -6.31
C MET A 259 7.95 0.74 -5.42
N LEU A 260 9.02 0.23 -4.82
CA LEU A 260 9.02 -0.78 -3.76
C LEU A 260 9.91 -0.30 -2.62
N ILE A 261 9.44 -0.41 -1.39
CA ILE A 261 10.17 -0.08 -0.16
C ILE A 261 10.40 -1.41 0.56
N VAL A 262 11.64 -1.80 0.76
CA VAL A 262 12.01 -3.09 1.34
C VAL A 262 12.50 -2.88 2.76
N GLU A 263 11.90 -3.59 3.70
CA GLU A 263 12.44 -3.64 5.06
C GLU A 263 13.73 -4.45 5.07
N MET A 264 14.78 -3.82 5.58
CA MET A 264 16.03 -4.48 5.91
C MET A 264 15.93 -5.00 7.34
N SER A 265 15.49 -6.25 7.53
CA SER A 265 15.50 -6.91 8.83
C SER A 265 16.37 -8.17 8.81
N ASN A 266 17.41 -8.20 9.65
CA ASN A 266 17.94 -9.42 10.26
C ASN A 266 17.51 -9.36 11.73
N GLY A 267 16.95 -10.46 12.26
CA GLY A 267 16.38 -10.52 13.61
C GLY A 267 17.23 -9.82 14.69
N ASP A 268 16.55 -9.08 15.57
CA ASP A 268 17.02 -8.35 16.76
C ASP A 268 18.27 -7.45 16.65
N ALA A 269 18.93 -7.38 15.49
CA ALA A 269 20.03 -6.47 15.23
C ALA A 269 19.55 -5.35 14.30
N ASN A 270 19.58 -4.13 14.83
CA ASN A 270 19.37 -2.92 14.05
C ASN A 270 20.48 -2.82 12.99
N LEU A 271 20.17 -3.13 11.73
CA LEU A 271 21.02 -2.91 10.54
C LEU A 271 21.24 -1.42 10.22
N ALA A 272 21.27 -0.57 11.26
CA ALA A 272 21.54 0.86 11.15
C ALA A 272 22.96 1.17 10.63
N ALA A 273 23.83 0.16 10.57
CA ALA A 273 25.15 0.30 9.99
C ALA A 273 25.04 0.48 8.46
N ALA A 274 25.36 1.67 7.97
CA ALA A 274 25.38 2.00 6.54
C ALA A 274 26.12 0.96 5.68
N ARG A 275 27.09 0.25 6.25
CA ARG A 275 27.83 -0.85 5.63
C ARG A 275 26.94 -2.03 5.20
N GLU A 276 26.14 -2.57 6.11
CA GLU A 276 25.38 -3.79 5.83
C GLU A 276 24.28 -3.54 4.78
N ARG A 277 23.71 -2.34 4.78
CA ARG A 277 22.80 -1.90 3.71
C ARG A 277 23.51 -1.77 2.37
N ASN A 278 24.71 -1.20 2.36
CA ASN A 278 25.50 -1.10 1.13
C ASN A 278 25.84 -2.49 0.59
N GLU A 279 26.24 -3.41 1.48
CA GLU A 279 26.48 -4.82 1.15
C GLU A 279 25.21 -5.49 0.60
N PHE A 280 24.05 -5.26 1.23
CA PHE A 280 22.77 -5.75 0.73
C PHE A 280 22.48 -5.25 -0.69
N VAL A 281 22.57 -3.93 -0.93
CA VAL A 281 22.34 -3.33 -2.24
C VAL A 281 23.28 -3.94 -3.29
N MET A 282 24.55 -4.13 -2.94
CA MET A 282 25.54 -4.74 -3.83
C MET A 282 25.28 -6.23 -4.09
N GLN A 283 24.74 -6.96 -3.11
CA GLN A 283 24.44 -8.39 -3.23
C GLN A 283 23.24 -8.65 -4.15
N VAL A 284 22.23 -7.77 -4.12
CA VAL A 284 20.98 -7.97 -4.87
C VAL A 284 20.96 -7.28 -6.23
N ALA A 285 21.88 -6.35 -6.48
CA ALA A 285 21.98 -5.64 -7.74
C ALA A 285 22.74 -6.46 -8.79
N ASP A 286 22.28 -6.36 -10.04
CA ASP A 286 22.95 -6.98 -11.20
C ASP A 286 24.13 -6.11 -11.67
N GLN A 287 24.02 -4.79 -11.48
CA GLN A 287 25.07 -3.82 -11.78
C GLN A 287 25.15 -2.79 -10.66
N VAL A 288 26.32 -2.20 -10.45
CA VAL A 288 26.50 -1.16 -9.41
C VAL A 288 26.91 0.16 -10.07
N TRP A 289 26.20 1.22 -9.72
CA TRP A 289 26.52 2.59 -10.10
C TRP A 289 26.89 3.40 -8.85
N VAL A 290 28.12 3.89 -8.80
CA VAL A 290 28.64 4.68 -7.69
C VAL A 290 29.13 6.03 -8.22
N PRO A 291 28.31 7.10 -8.14
CA PRO A 291 28.73 8.42 -8.64
C PRO A 291 30.02 8.92 -7.99
N TYR A 292 30.21 8.63 -6.69
CA TYR A 292 31.41 9.05 -5.98
C TYR A 292 31.72 8.17 -4.76
N VAL A 293 33.02 7.86 -4.60
CA VAL A 293 33.58 7.21 -3.42
C VAL A 293 34.63 8.13 -2.80
N SER A 294 34.45 8.51 -1.53
CA SER A 294 35.47 9.25 -0.80
C SER A 294 36.73 8.39 -0.60
N PRO A 295 37.94 8.93 -0.86
CA PRO A 295 39.19 8.24 -0.54
C PRO A 295 39.23 7.81 0.93
N GLY A 296 39.54 6.54 1.20
CA GLY A 296 39.57 5.97 2.56
C GLY A 296 38.20 5.79 3.24
N GLY A 297 37.09 6.10 2.55
CA GLY A 297 35.73 5.93 3.06
C GLY A 297 35.27 4.48 3.13
N MET A 298 34.13 4.22 3.78
CA MET A 298 33.59 2.88 4.00
C MET A 298 33.35 2.05 2.72
N MET A 299 33.22 2.70 1.55
CA MET A 299 33.06 2.05 0.25
C MET A 299 34.37 1.87 -0.54
N GLY A 300 35.46 2.50 -0.09
CA GLY A 300 36.77 2.47 -0.74
C GLY A 300 37.72 1.40 -0.21
N ARG A 301 37.34 0.67 0.85
CA ARG A 301 38.09 -0.48 1.36
C ARG A 301 37.52 -1.75 0.74
N ARG A 302 38.09 -2.17 -0.39
CA ARG A 302 38.00 -3.54 -0.89
C ARG A 302 39.36 -4.19 -0.72
#